data_AF-A0A5J4ZMX1-F1
#
_entry.id   AF-A0A5J4ZMX1-F1
#
_cell.length_a   1.000
_cell.length_b   1.000
_cell.length_c   1.000
_cell.angle_alpha   90.00
_cell.angle_beta   90.00
_cell.angle_gamma   90.00
#
_symmetry.space_group_name_H-M   'P 1'
#
loop_
_entity.id
_entity.type
_entity.pdbx_description
1 polymer ?
#
loop_
_entity_poly.entity_id
_entity_poly.type
_entity_poly.pdbx_seq_one_letter_code
_entity_poly.pdbx_strand_id
1 'polypeptide(L)' 'MLCPSDSSNLHYQSGFMTVFMNGVPTEVPRGPLDVKGMFGQDVVLLHSSGVPVPFNEYGLTIQSLQNGESYFLVSRPI' A
#
# COMPACT_ATOMS: atom_id res chain seq x y z
N MET A 1 6.97 -17.12 -30.23
CA MET A 1 6.03 -15.99 -30.20
C MET A 1 6.49 -15.05 -29.11
N LEU A 2 7.08 -13.92 -29.48
CA LEU A 2 7.34 -12.82 -28.57
C LEU A 2 6.00 -12.10 -28.39
N CYS A 3 5.38 -12.22 -27.22
CA CYS A 3 4.30 -11.31 -26.88
C CYS A 3 4.90 -9.89 -26.90
N PRO A 4 4.32 -8.94 -27.66
CA PRO A 4 4.66 -7.55 -27.43
C PRO A 4 4.07 -7.23 -26.06
N SER A 5 4.93 -7.05 -25.05
CA SER A 5 4.50 -6.45 -23.80
C SER A 5 4.01 -5.05 -24.17
N ASP A 6 2.68 -4.90 -24.21
CA ASP A 6 1.98 -3.67 -24.56
C ASP A 6 2.63 -2.48 -23.84
N SER A 7 3.42 -1.72 -24.59
CA SER A 7 4.10 -0.50 -24.15
C SER A 7 3.12 0.68 -24.01
N SER A 8 1.82 0.40 -23.96
CA SER A 8 0.75 1.37 -23.70
C SER A 8 0.72 1.87 -22.24
N ASN A 9 1.50 1.28 -21.32
CA ASN A 9 1.63 1.74 -19.93
C ASN A 9 2.66 2.86 -19.70
N LEU A 10 3.20 3.49 -20.76
CA LEU A 10 4.00 4.72 -20.64
C LEU A 10 3.14 5.97 -20.32
N HIS A 11 1.83 5.81 -20.14
CA HIS A 11 0.91 6.90 -19.81
C HIS A 11 1.02 7.24 -18.30
N TYR A 12 2.01 8.05 -17.93
CA TYR A 12 2.25 8.53 -16.56
C TYR A 12 2.30 7.40 -15.52
N GLN A 13 3.51 6.94 -15.14
CA GLN A 13 3.66 6.43 -13.78
C GLN A 13 3.52 7.63 -12.85
N SER A 14 2.26 8.04 -12.60
CA SER A 14 1.87 8.85 -11.46
C SER A 14 2.67 8.30 -10.27
N GLY A 15 3.23 9.18 -9.43
CA GLY A 15 3.95 8.78 -8.22
C GLY A 15 3.11 7.96 -7.24
N PHE A 16 1.90 7.58 -7.65
CA PHE A 16 0.87 6.84 -6.96
C PHE A 16 0.59 5.50 -7.66
N MET A 17 0.05 4.57 -6.88
CA MET A 17 -0.45 3.27 -7.28
C MET A 17 -1.75 3.00 -6.55
N THR A 18 -2.55 2.05 -7.02
CA THR A 18 -3.81 1.68 -6.37
C THR A 18 -3.61 0.42 -5.55
N VAL A 19 -4.07 0.43 -4.31
CA VAL A 19 -4.17 -0.73 -3.43
C VAL A 19 -5.61 -0.85 -2.93
N PHE A 20 -6.00 -1.98 -2.33
CA PHE A 20 -7.32 -2.15 -1.75
C PHE A 20 -7.24 -2.10 -0.23
N MET A 21 -7.48 -0.93 0.35
CA MET A 21 -7.52 -0.73 1.81
C MET A 21 -8.89 -1.13 2.33
N ASN A 22 -8.97 -2.21 3.12
CA ASN A 22 -10.23 -2.80 3.58
C ASN A 22 -11.22 -3.08 2.41
N GLY A 23 -10.70 -3.45 1.24
CA GLY A 23 -11.49 -3.67 0.01
C GLY A 23 -11.84 -2.41 -0.78
N VAL A 24 -11.49 -1.21 -0.30
CA VAL A 24 -11.71 0.05 -1.02
C VAL A 24 -10.48 0.41 -1.86
N PRO A 25 -10.62 0.63 -3.20
CA PRO A 25 -9.51 1.08 -4.03
C PRO A 25 -9.03 2.45 -3.54
N THR A 26 -7.75 2.51 -3.18
CA THR A 26 -7.10 3.67 -2.56
C THR A 26 -5.82 3.98 -3.30
N GLU A 27 -5.66 5.23 -3.76
CA GLU A 27 -4.40 5.69 -4.33
C GLU A 27 -3.40 6.02 -3.21
N VAL A 28 -2.21 5.45 -3.30
CA VAL A 28 -1.11 5.63 -2.34
C VAL A 28 0.19 5.90 -3.09
N PRO A 29 1.18 6.59 -2.50
CA PRO A 29 2.48 6.77 -3.13
C PRO A 29 3.14 5.43 -3.46
N ARG A 30 3.89 5.37 -4.56
CA ARG A 30 4.75 4.21 -4.91
C ARG A 30 5.96 4.05 -3.98
N GLY A 31 6.12 4.93 -2.98
CA GLY A 31 7.16 4.91 -1.96
C GLY A 31 6.64 4.55 -0.56
N PRO A 32 7.39 4.91 0.50
CA PRO A 32 6.93 4.77 1.87
C PRO A 32 5.58 5.47 2.11
N LEU A 33 4.70 4.81 2.85
CA LEU A 33 3.38 5.30 3.22
C LEU A 33 3.39 5.75 4.68
N ASP A 34 2.95 6.98 4.96
CA ASP A 34 2.75 7.45 6.34
C ASP A 34 1.44 6.90 6.90
N VAL A 35 1.51 5.69 7.47
CA VAL A 35 0.34 4.98 7.99
C VAL A 35 -0.27 5.75 9.16
N LYS A 36 0.57 6.32 10.03
CA LYS A 36 0.09 7.04 11.22
C LYS A 36 -0.55 8.38 10.87
N GLY A 37 0.05 9.13 9.96
CA GLY A 37 -0.50 10.40 9.49
C GLY A 37 -1.81 10.24 8.71
N MET A 38 -1.96 9.13 7.98
CA MET A 38 -3.16 8.86 7.19
C MET A 38 -4.29 8.18 7.97
N PHE A 39 -3.95 7.27 8.89
CA PHE A 39 -4.94 6.36 9.50
C PHE A 39 -4.95 6.37 11.04
N GLY A 40 -4.08 7.15 11.69
CA GLY A 40 -3.99 7.26 13.15
C GLY A 40 -2.91 6.38 13.79
N GLN A 41 -2.64 6.58 15.09
CA GLN A 41 -1.49 5.95 15.75
C GLN A 41 -1.69 4.50 16.17
N ASP A 42 -2.92 4.08 16.45
CA ASP A 42 -3.24 2.77 17.05
C ASP A 42 -3.72 1.76 16.02
N VAL A 43 -3.13 1.79 14.82
CA VAL A 43 -3.45 0.85 13.75
C VAL A 43 -2.28 -0.07 13.43
N VAL A 44 -2.61 -1.27 12.97
CA VAL A 44 -1.71 -2.18 12.29
C VAL A 44 -2.20 -2.32 10.87
N LEU A 45 -1.29 -2.17 9.91
CA LEU A 45 -1.55 -2.48 8.52
C LEU A 45 -1.15 -3.94 8.25
N LEU A 46 -2.10 -4.77 7.84
CA LEU A 46 -1.87 -6.17 7.48
C LEU A 46 -1.95 -6.34 5.98
N HIS A 47 -1.05 -7.13 5.39
CA HIS A 47 -1.24 -7.64 4.04
C HIS A 47 -2.32 -8.74 4.04
N SER A 48 -2.95 -8.97 2.89
CA SER A 48 -3.97 -10.03 2.70
C SER A 48 -3.50 -11.43 3.11
N SER A 49 -2.18 -11.68 3.11
CA SER A 49 -1.57 -12.92 3.62
C SER A 49 -1.62 -13.06 5.14
N GLY A 50 -2.11 -12.05 5.87
CA GLY A 50 -2.12 -12.00 7.34
C GLY A 50 -0.81 -11.49 7.95
N VAL A 51 0.18 -11.12 7.14
CA VAL A 51 1.48 -10.63 7.63
C VAL A 51 1.41 -9.11 7.89
N PRO A 52 1.84 -8.63 9.08
CA PRO A 52 1.94 -7.20 9.35
C PRO A 52 2.94 -6.50 8.44
N VAL A 53 2.55 -5.35 7.90
CA VAL A 53 3.44 -4.47 7.14
C VAL A 53 4.30 -3.70 8.13
N PRO A 54 5.64 -3.84 8.08
CA PRO A 54 6.51 -3.14 9.00
C PRO A 54 6.60 -1.66 8.66
N PHE A 55 6.52 -0.81 9.69
CA PHE A 55 6.76 0.62 9.61
C PHE A 55 7.72 1.05 10.72
N ASN A 56 8.42 2.16 10.51
CA ASN A 56 9.40 2.71 11.45
C ASN A 56 8.70 3.43 12.64
N GLU A 57 9.49 3.96 13.57
CA GLU A 57 8.97 4.68 14.75
C GLU A 57 8.05 5.86 14.40
N TYR A 58 8.28 6.52 13.26
CA TYR A 58 7.46 7.63 12.74
C TYR A 58 6.17 7.19 12.05
N GLY A 59 5.96 5.89 11.80
CA GLY A 59 4.77 5.38 11.11
C GLY A 59 4.90 5.25 9.59
N LEU A 60 6.10 5.49 9.04
CA LEU A 60 6.37 5.30 7.61
C LEU A 60 6.70 3.83 7.32
N THR A 61 6.05 3.24 6.30
CA THR A 61 6.36 1.87 5.89
C THR A 61 7.83 1.72 5.48
N ILE A 62 8.45 0.59 5.85
CA ILE A 62 9.85 0.30 5.47
C ILE A 62 9.97 0.01 3.98
N GLN A 63 8.93 -0.60 3.41
CA GLN A 63 8.80 -0.89 1.98
C GLN A 63 7.51 -0.30 1.44
N SER A 64 7.49 0.00 0.14
CA SER A 64 6.27 0.36 -0.56
C SER A 64 5.25 -0.76 -0.47
N LEU A 65 3.97 -0.40 -0.49
CA LEU A 65 2.93 -1.40 -0.74
C LEU A 65 3.03 -1.92 -2.18
N GLN A 66 2.28 -2.97 -2.48
CA GLN A 66 2.27 -3.58 -3.80
C GLN A 66 1.00 -3.18 -4.56
N ASN A 67 1.17 -2.66 -5.77
CA ASN A 67 0.06 -2.23 -6.61
C ASN A 67 -0.92 -3.39 -6.86
N GLY A 68 -2.20 -3.15 -6.62
CA GLY A 68 -3.29 -4.13 -6.76
C GLY A 68 -3.49 -5.04 -5.56
N GLU A 69 -2.60 -5.04 -4.57
CA GLU A 69 -2.74 -5.88 -3.38
C GLU A 69 -3.74 -5.31 -2.37
N SER A 70 -4.24 -6.20 -1.50
CA SER A 70 -5.20 -5.85 -0.45
C SER A 70 -4.53 -5.74 0.91
N TYR A 71 -4.90 -4.70 1.65
CA TYR A 71 -4.39 -4.43 2.99
C TYR A 71 -5.52 -4.11 3.96
N PHE A 72 -5.34 -4.48 5.22
CA PHE A 72 -6.35 -4.31 6.26
C PHE A 72 -5.82 -3.44 7.38
N LEU A 73 -6.59 -2.41 7.74
CA LEU A 73 -6.33 -1.58 8.90
C LEU A 73 -7.02 -2.20 10.11
N VAL A 74 -6.24 -2.61 11.10
CA VAL A 74 -6.74 -3.21 12.33
C VAL A 74 -6.37 -2.34 13.52
N SER A 75 -7.36 -1.91 14.29
CA SER A 75 -7.13 -1.18 15.54
C SER A 75 -6.48 -2.08 16.58
N ARG A 76 -5.47 -1.56 17.28
CA ARG A 76 -4.90 -2.24 18.44
C ARG A 76 -5.90 -2.18 19.60
N PRO A 77 -6.13 -3.29 20.33
CA PRO A 77 -6.92 -3.24 21.57
C PRO A 77 -6.28 -2.26 22.55
N ILE A 78 -7.11 -1.51 23.25
CA ILE A 78 -6.73 -0.63 24.38
C ILE A 78 -6.56 -1.48 25.63
#